data_AF-A0A519X6D4-F1
#
_entry.id   AF-A0A519X6D4-F1
#
_cell.length_a   1.000
_cell.length_b   1.000
_cell.length_c   1.000
_cell.angle_alpha   90.00
_cell.angle_beta   90.00
_cell.angle_gamma   90.00
#
_symmetry.space_group_name_H-M   'P 1'
#
loop_
_entity.id
_entity.type
_entity.pdbx_description
1 polymer ?
#
loop_
_entity_poly.entity_id
_entity_poly.type
_entity_poly.pdbx_seq_one_letter_code
_entity_poly.pdbx_strand_id
1 'polypeptide(L)' 'MRKLIMLFTLVFGIGVAANAQTKPADFKFEKETHDFGMLTGNKPVSYDFKFVNVGDEPLIISKVEASCGCTVPEYTTV' A
#
# COMPACT_ATOMS: atom_id res chain seq x y z
N MET A 1 -13.20 50.36 -4.73
CA MET A 1 -13.64 49.16 -5.47
C MET A 1 -12.50 48.31 -6.02
N ARG A 2 -11.41 48.89 -6.58
CA ARG A 2 -10.23 48.11 -7.06
C ARG A 2 -9.53 47.24 -5.99
N LYS A 3 -9.41 47.76 -4.75
CA LYS A 3 -8.81 47.00 -3.64
C LYS A 3 -9.67 45.82 -3.15
N LEU A 4 -11.00 45.93 -3.29
CA LEU A 4 -11.93 44.86 -2.88
C LEU A 4 -11.92 43.70 -3.88
N ILE A 5 -11.77 44.01 -5.18
CA ILE A 5 -11.62 43.01 -6.25
C ILE A 5 -10.30 42.23 -6.10
N MET A 6 -9.20 42.92 -5.76
CA MET A 6 -7.90 42.27 -5.52
C MET A 6 -7.89 41.34 -4.30
N LEU A 7 -8.64 41.70 -3.24
CA LEU A 7 -8.74 40.87 -2.03
C LEU A 7 -9.57 39.61 -2.28
N PHE A 8 -10.62 39.72 -3.10
CA PHE A 8 -11.49 38.59 -3.45
C PHE A 8 -10.79 37.56 -4.36
N THR A 9 -9.94 38.02 -5.29
CA THR A 9 -9.12 37.14 -6.13
C THR A 9 -8.04 36.37 -5.35
N LEU A 10 -7.51 36.96 -4.27
CA LEU A 10 -6.50 36.31 -3.44
C LEU A 10 -7.10 35.14 -2.63
N VAL A 11 -8.31 35.32 -2.08
CA VAL A 11 -8.99 34.30 -1.28
C VAL A 11 -9.50 33.14 -2.14
N PHE A 12 -9.98 33.42 -3.35
CA PHE A 12 -10.43 32.37 -4.27
C PHE A 12 -9.26 31.56 -4.87
N GLY A 13 -8.09 32.18 -5.07
CA GLY A 13 -6.89 31.51 -5.57
C GLY A 13 -6.30 30.47 -4.60
N ILE A 14 -6.47 30.65 -3.29
CA ILE A 14 -5.93 29.73 -2.27
C ILE A 14 -6.81 28.47 -2.12
N GLY A 15 -8.14 28.60 -2.33
CA GLY A 15 -9.08 27.48 -2.16
C GLY A 15 -8.92 26.33 -3.16
N VAL A 16 -8.32 26.58 -4.34
CA VAL A 16 -8.14 25.57 -5.40
C VAL A 16 -6.88 24.71 -5.17
N ALA A 17 -5.87 25.21 -4.45
CA ALA A 17 -4.60 24.52 -4.25
C ALA A 17 -4.63 23.42 -3.17
N ALA A 18 -5.68 23.34 -2.34
CA ALA A 18 -5.71 22.46 -1.19
C ALA A 18 -6.02 20.97 -1.51
N ASN A 19 -6.45 20.64 -2.73
CA ASN A 19 -6.99 19.30 -3.05
C ASN A 19 -6.09 18.44 -3.95
N ALA A 20 -4.80 18.76 -4.09
CA ALA A 20 -3.89 18.08 -5.03
C ALA A 20 -2.88 17.11 -4.37
N GLN A 21 -3.12 16.64 -3.14
CA GLN A 21 -2.20 15.71 -2.48
C GLN A 21 -2.41 14.28 -3.02
N THR A 22 -1.44 13.77 -3.77
CA THR A 22 -1.34 12.37 -4.17
C THR A 22 -1.08 11.50 -2.93
N LYS A 23 -1.75 10.36 -2.81
CA LYS A 23 -1.47 9.41 -1.73
C LYS A 23 -0.11 8.76 -1.98
N PRO A 24 0.78 8.74 -0.97
CA PRO A 24 2.08 8.08 -1.11
C PRO A 24 1.88 6.58 -1.37
N ALA A 25 2.94 5.91 -1.82
CA ALA A 25 2.99 4.45 -1.91
C ALA A 25 2.53 3.79 -0.59
N ASP A 26 1.47 3.00 -0.66
CA ASP A 26 0.88 2.32 0.50
C ASP A 26 0.19 1.02 0.07
N PHE A 27 0.13 0.03 0.96
CA PHE A 27 -0.42 -1.28 0.65
C PHE A 27 -1.18 -1.87 1.84
N LYS A 28 -2.12 -2.76 1.53
CA LYS A 28 -2.92 -3.45 2.55
C LYS A 28 -3.02 -4.94 2.25
N PHE A 29 -2.66 -5.77 3.21
CA PHE A 29 -2.90 -7.21 3.14
C PHE A 29 -4.39 -7.53 3.30
N GLU A 30 -4.87 -8.50 2.53
CA GLU A 30 -6.20 -9.08 2.76
C GLU A 30 -6.24 -9.86 4.09
N LYS A 31 -5.15 -10.56 4.41
CA LYS A 31 -4.91 -11.24 5.67
C LYS A 31 -3.42 -11.18 6.01
N GLU A 32 -3.12 -10.98 7.29
CA GLU A 32 -1.73 -10.94 7.79
C GLU A 32 -1.31 -12.25 8.47
N THR A 33 -2.26 -13.17 8.66
CA THR A 33 -2.01 -14.44 9.36
C THR A 33 -2.80 -15.56 8.72
N HIS A 34 -2.17 -16.72 8.65
CA HIS A 34 -2.77 -17.98 8.25
C HIS A 34 -2.37 -19.04 9.27
N ASP A 35 -3.35 -19.79 9.78
CA ASP A 35 -3.12 -20.94 10.65
C ASP A 35 -3.35 -22.22 9.83
N PHE A 36 -2.28 -22.99 9.65
CA PHE A 36 -2.33 -24.27 8.96
C PHE A 36 -2.97 -25.40 9.80
N GLY A 37 -3.17 -25.17 11.10
CA GLY A 37 -3.67 -26.16 12.05
C GLY A 37 -2.69 -27.32 12.23
N MET A 38 -3.23 -28.53 12.40
CA MET A 38 -2.42 -29.74 12.53
C MET A 38 -1.93 -30.22 11.16
N LEU A 39 -0.62 -30.14 10.97
CA LEU A 39 0.06 -30.66 9.79
C LEU A 39 0.55 -32.08 10.01
N THR A 40 0.22 -32.99 9.09
CA THR A 40 0.90 -34.29 8.99
C THR A 40 2.29 -34.10 8.40
N GLY A 41 3.30 -34.71 9.03
CA GLY A 41 4.69 -34.62 8.58
C GLY A 41 4.89 -35.06 7.12
N ASN A 42 5.93 -34.50 6.49
CA ASN A 42 6.36 -34.79 5.10
C ASN A 42 5.36 -34.43 3.99
N LYS A 43 4.39 -33.55 4.25
CA LYS A 43 3.55 -32.96 3.20
C LYS A 43 3.80 -31.46 3.11
N PRO A 44 4.25 -30.92 1.96
CA PRO A 44 4.34 -29.48 1.78
C PRO A 44 2.94 -28.86 1.80
N VAL A 45 2.85 -27.69 2.40
CA VAL A 45 1.64 -26.84 2.39
C VAL A 45 2.05 -25.43 1.98
N SER A 46 1.14 -24.73 1.31
CA SER A 46 1.36 -23.39 0.80
C SER A 46 0.14 -22.52 1.06
N TYR A 47 0.37 -21.22 1.20
CA TYR A 47 -0.69 -20.23 1.32
C TYR A 47 -0.24 -18.92 0.67
N ASP A 48 -1.11 -18.35 -0.17
CA ASP A 48 -0.83 -17.11 -0.86
C ASP A 48 -1.36 -15.91 -0.07
N PHE A 49 -0.44 -15.05 0.37
CA PHE A 49 -0.80 -13.76 0.94
C PHE A 49 -1.05 -12.76 -0.18
N LYS A 50 -2.27 -12.22 -0.22
CA LYS A 50 -2.67 -11.18 -1.17
C LYS A 50 -2.62 -9.82 -0.50
N PHE A 51 -2.17 -8.82 -1.24
CA PHE A 51 -2.24 -7.42 -0.85
C PHE A 51 -2.67 -6.58 -2.05
N VAL A 52 -3.18 -5.39 -1.74
CA VAL A 52 -3.60 -4.40 -2.72
C VAL A 52 -2.82 -3.11 -2.52
N ASN A 53 -2.43 -2.46 -3.62
CA ASN A 53 -1.91 -1.09 -3.58
C ASN A 53 -3.08 -0.14 -3.29
N VAL A 54 -2.99 0.60 -2.19
CA VAL A 54 -3.99 1.60 -1.78
C VAL A 54 -3.49 3.04 -1.93
N GLY A 55 -2.23 3.19 -2.32
CA GLY A 55 -1.61 4.47 -2.69
C GLY A 55 -1.81 4.79 -4.17
N ASP A 56 -1.35 5.99 -4.55
CA ASP A 56 -1.40 6.45 -5.95
C ASP A 56 -0.04 6.24 -6.65
N GLU A 57 0.99 5.82 -5.91
CA GLU A 57 2.33 5.53 -6.42
C GLU A 57 2.57 4.02 -6.62
N PRO A 58 3.50 3.63 -7.52
CA PRO A 58 3.87 2.23 -7.72
C PRO A 58 4.50 1.59 -6.47
N LEU A 59 4.24 0.29 -6.28
CA LEU A 59 4.89 -0.51 -5.23
C LEU A 59 6.01 -1.37 -5.83
N ILE A 60 7.14 -1.42 -5.15
CA ILE A 60 8.27 -2.31 -5.49
C ILE A 60 8.48 -3.28 -4.34
N ILE A 61 8.40 -4.58 -4.60
CA ILE A 61 8.74 -5.61 -3.62
C ILE A 61 10.27 -5.73 -3.57
N SER A 62 10.90 -5.05 -2.60
CA SER A 62 12.37 -5.04 -2.50
C SER A 62 12.94 -6.34 -1.91
N LYS A 63 12.20 -7.01 -1.02
CA LYS A 63 12.63 -8.22 -0.32
C LYS A 63 11.45 -8.97 0.27
N VAL A 64 11.54 -10.30 0.30
CA VAL A 64 10.66 -11.16 1.09
C VAL A 64 11.55 -12.08 1.94
N GLU A 65 11.34 -12.09 3.26
CA GLU A 65 12.14 -12.86 4.20
C GLU A 65 11.28 -13.82 5.03
N ALA A 66 11.73 -15.05 5.13
CA ALA A 66 11.19 -16.02 6.07
C ALA A 66 11.96 -15.95 7.39
N SER A 67 11.25 -15.97 8.51
CA SER A 67 11.86 -16.03 9.84
C SER A 67 12.28 -17.45 10.25
N CYS A 68 11.62 -18.48 9.71
CA CYS A 68 11.99 -19.89 9.89
C CYS A 68 12.74 -20.41 8.66
N GLY A 69 13.85 -21.13 8.88
CA GLY A 69 14.55 -21.84 7.78
C GLY A 69 13.74 -22.98 7.15
N CYS A 70 12.59 -23.33 7.74
CA CYS A 70 11.67 -24.33 7.26
C CYS A 70 10.66 -23.81 6.22
N THR A 71 10.56 -22.50 6.04
CA THR A 71 9.63 -21.84 5.11
C THR A 71 10.38 -21.26 3.92
N VAL A 72 9.82 -21.43 2.72
CA VAL A 72 10.38 -20.88 1.48
C VAL A 72 9.40 -19.83 0.95
N PRO A 73 9.76 -18.54 0.96
CA PRO A 73 8.92 -17.50 0.39
C PRO A 73 9.03 -17.49 -1.14
N GLU A 74 7.90 -17.44 -1.82
CA GLU A 74 7.79 -17.16 -3.25
C GLU A 74 6.94 -15.91 -3.44
N TYR A 75 7.30 -15.05 -4.39
CA TYR A 75 6.57 -13.82 -4.67
C TYR A 75 6.64 -13.48 -6.15
N THR A 76 5.68 -12.68 -6.61
CA THR A 76 5.62 -12.24 -8.01
C THR A 76 6.74 -11.23 -8.28
N THR A 77 7.63 -11.56 -9.21
CA THR A 77 8.62 -10.65 -9.78
C THR A 77 8.13 -10.22 -11.16
N VAL A 78 7.57 -9.01 -11.26
CA VAL A 78 7.23 -8.36 -12.54
C VAL A 78 8.16 -7.18 -12.79
#